data_AF-A0AAE0VCL3-F1
#
_entry.id   AF-A0AAE0VCL3-F1
#
_cell.length_a   1.000
_cell.length_b   1.000
_cell.length_c   1.000
_cell.angle_alpha   90.00
_cell.angle_beta   90.00
_cell.angle_gamma   90.00
#
_symmetry.space_group_name_H-M   'P 1'
#
loop_
_entity.id
_entity.type
_entity.pdbx_description
1 polymer ?
#
loop_
_entity_poly.entity_id
_entity_poly.type
_entity_poly.pdbx_seq_one_letter_code
_entity_poly.pdbx_strand_id
1 'polypeptide(L)'
;MPYKRHLSTTSNSQTPNSTMAKTKELSKDTRNKIVDLHQAGKTESAIGKQLGVKKSTVGAIIRKWKTYKTTDNLPRSGAPRKISPRGVKMITRTYEFHTGLSELDEVMESIPTGERVVIGADFNGHVGEGNTGDEEVMGKFGVKERNLEGQMVVDFAKRMDMAVVNTYFQKREEHRVTYKSGGRRTQVDYILCRRGNLKEISDCKVVVGESVARQHRMVVCRMTLMVCKKKRSKIEKKTKWWKLKKEECCEEFRQKLRQALGGQVVLPDDWETTAEVIRETGRKVLGVSSGRRKEDKETWWWNEEVQDSIQRKRLAKKKWDMDRTEENRQEYKELQRRVKREVSKAKQKAYDELYTRLDTREGEKDLYRLARQRDRDGKDVQQVRVIKDRDGRVLTSEESVQRRWKEYFEELMNEENEREKRVEGVNSVEQKVDKIRKDEVRKALKRMKSGKAVGPDDIPVEVWKCLGEAAVEFLTSLFNRVLESERMPEEWRRSVLVPIFKNKGDVQSCSNYRGIKLMSHTMKLWERVVEARLRKVVEICEQQYGFMPRKSTTDAIFALRILMEKYRDGQRELHCVFVDLEKAYDRVPIEELWYCMGKSQE
;
A
#
# COMPACT_ATOMS: atom_id res chain seq x y z
N MET A 1 -5.65 -30.01 -30.75
CA MET A 1 -4.23 -30.31 -31.02
C MET A 1 -3.35 -29.21 -30.44
N PRO A 2 -2.56 -29.51 -29.40
CA PRO A 2 -1.68 -28.57 -28.71
C PRO A 2 -0.23 -28.66 -29.21
N TYR A 3 0.42 -27.52 -29.43
CA TYR A 3 1.84 -27.44 -29.75
C TYR A 3 2.69 -27.73 -28.49
N LYS A 4 3.36 -28.88 -28.51
CA LYS A 4 4.40 -29.31 -27.57
C LYS A 4 5.59 -28.35 -27.61
N ARG A 5 6.14 -27.97 -26.45
CA ARG A 5 7.56 -27.58 -26.33
C ARG A 5 8.29 -28.63 -25.50
N HIS A 6 9.06 -29.45 -26.20
CA HIS A 6 10.01 -30.40 -25.63
C HIS A 6 11.14 -29.65 -24.92
N LEU A 7 11.39 -30.04 -23.66
CA LEU A 7 12.67 -29.86 -22.99
C LEU A 7 13.55 -31.04 -23.40
N SER A 8 14.62 -30.78 -24.15
CA SER A 8 15.70 -31.76 -24.37
C SER A 8 17.01 -31.19 -23.82
N THR A 9 17.51 -31.86 -22.80
CA THR A 9 18.87 -31.77 -22.28
C THR A 9 19.84 -32.44 -23.24
N THR A 10 20.83 -31.70 -23.74
CA THR A 10 22.09 -32.28 -24.22
C THR A 10 23.24 -31.30 -23.98
N SER A 11 24.19 -31.78 -23.19
CA SER A 11 25.53 -31.27 -23.01
C SER A 11 26.35 -31.39 -24.29
N ASN A 12 27.03 -30.32 -24.73
CA ASN A 12 28.40 -30.43 -25.24
C ASN A 12 29.12 -29.07 -25.30
N SER A 13 30.44 -29.20 -25.19
CA SER A 13 31.52 -28.28 -24.84
C SER A 13 32.01 -27.32 -25.93
N GLN A 14 32.65 -26.21 -25.50
CA GLN A 14 33.75 -25.43 -26.15
C GLN A 14 33.43 -24.79 -27.53
N THR A 15 33.63 -23.50 -27.82
CA THR A 15 34.61 -22.45 -27.43
C THR A 15 34.00 -21.05 -27.65
N PRO A 16 34.61 -19.97 -27.11
CA PRO A 16 34.01 -18.65 -27.02
C PRO A 16 34.47 -17.72 -28.16
N ASN A 17 33.56 -17.05 -28.86
CA ASN A 17 33.85 -15.68 -29.31
C ASN A 17 32.64 -14.82 -29.70
N SER A 18 32.67 -13.62 -29.14
CA SER A 18 32.18 -12.35 -29.68
C SER A 18 30.72 -11.92 -29.42
N THR A 19 30.65 -10.83 -28.65
CA THR A 19 29.73 -9.68 -28.79
C THR A 19 28.29 -9.78 -28.27
N MET A 20 28.16 -9.62 -26.95
CA MET A 20 27.11 -8.75 -26.39
C MET A 20 27.74 -7.74 -25.43
N ALA A 21 27.82 -6.49 -25.90
CA ALA A 21 28.31 -5.34 -25.15
C ALA A 21 27.33 -4.97 -24.02
N LYS A 22 27.51 -5.56 -22.84
CA LYS A 22 27.04 -4.95 -21.59
C LYS A 22 27.84 -3.67 -21.39
N THR A 23 27.21 -2.51 -21.45
CA THR A 23 27.79 -1.25 -20.94
C THR A 23 28.07 -1.39 -19.46
N LYS A 24 29.24 -1.94 -19.11
CA LYS A 24 29.75 -2.00 -17.73
C LYS A 24 30.04 -0.56 -17.30
N GLU A 25 29.34 -0.09 -16.27
CA GLU A 25 29.71 1.14 -15.58
C GLU A 25 31.15 1.02 -15.04
N LEU A 26 31.94 2.09 -15.14
CA LEU A 26 33.31 2.10 -14.64
C LEU A 26 33.33 1.96 -13.12
N SER A 27 34.23 1.11 -12.62
CA SER A 27 34.45 0.93 -11.18
C SER A 27 34.78 2.27 -10.50
N LYS A 28 34.52 2.37 -9.20
CA LYS A 28 34.83 3.58 -8.41
C LYS A 28 36.33 3.88 -8.46
N ASP A 29 37.16 2.86 -8.40
CA ASP A 29 38.62 2.99 -8.43
C ASP A 29 39.12 3.49 -9.78
N THR A 30 38.56 3.02 -10.88
CA THR A 30 38.89 3.52 -12.23
C THR A 30 38.48 5.00 -12.38
N ARG A 31 37.34 5.40 -11.80
CA ARG A 31 36.90 6.81 -11.83
C ARG A 31 37.78 7.72 -10.97
N ASN A 32 38.25 7.24 -9.83
CA ASN A 32 39.19 7.97 -8.98
C ASN A 32 40.55 8.13 -9.67
N LYS A 33 41.10 7.06 -10.26
CA LYS A 33 42.35 7.11 -11.05
C LYS A 33 42.28 8.11 -12.21
N ILE A 34 41.12 8.25 -12.86
CA ILE A 34 40.92 9.28 -13.91
C ILE A 34 41.10 10.70 -13.34
N VAL A 35 40.58 10.96 -12.14
CA VAL A 35 40.72 12.25 -11.48
C VAL A 35 42.16 12.48 -11.02
N ASP A 36 42.80 11.48 -10.43
CA ASP A 36 44.19 11.59 -9.94
C ASP A 36 45.15 11.91 -11.10
N LEU A 37 45.00 11.22 -12.24
CA LEU A 37 45.80 11.47 -13.44
C LEU A 37 45.52 12.85 -14.05
N HIS A 38 44.29 13.35 -13.93
CA HIS A 38 43.95 14.71 -14.36
C HIS A 38 44.58 15.77 -13.45
N GLN A 39 44.57 15.55 -12.13
CA GLN A 39 45.24 16.44 -11.16
C GLN A 39 46.77 16.43 -11.34
N ALA A 40 47.35 15.31 -11.77
CA ALA A 40 48.75 15.19 -12.17
C ALA A 40 49.07 15.82 -13.55
N GLY A 41 48.14 16.57 -14.15
CA GLY A 41 48.37 17.34 -15.37
C GLY A 41 48.21 16.57 -16.69
N LYS A 42 47.75 15.31 -16.67
CA LYS A 42 47.56 14.54 -17.93
C LYS A 42 46.32 15.01 -18.70
N THR A 43 46.42 14.98 -20.03
CA THR A 43 45.31 15.31 -20.93
C THR A 43 44.27 14.19 -21.00
N GLU A 44 43.01 14.54 -21.28
CA GLU A 44 41.91 13.56 -21.34
C GLU A 44 42.16 12.42 -22.34
N SER A 45 42.88 12.70 -23.43
CA SER A 45 43.27 11.71 -24.44
C SER A 45 44.31 10.73 -23.89
N ALA A 46 45.33 11.24 -23.19
CA ALA A 46 46.37 10.41 -22.57
C ALA A 46 45.80 9.52 -21.45
N ILE A 47 44.88 10.05 -20.64
CA ILE A 47 44.18 9.30 -19.58
C ILE A 47 43.32 8.19 -20.19
N GLY A 48 42.58 8.50 -21.27
CA GLY A 48 41.76 7.52 -21.97
C GLY A 48 42.58 6.36 -22.55
N LYS A 49 43.73 6.66 -23.16
CA LYS A 49 44.66 5.66 -23.70
C LYS A 49 45.29 4.80 -22.58
N GLN A 50 45.67 5.42 -21.46
CA GLN A 50 46.30 4.72 -20.32
C GLN A 50 45.34 3.77 -19.60
N LEU A 51 44.05 4.12 -19.49
CA LEU A 51 43.07 3.36 -18.72
C LEU A 51 42.11 2.51 -19.58
N GLY A 52 42.25 2.53 -20.91
CA GLY A 52 41.35 1.83 -21.83
C GLY A 52 39.92 2.37 -21.82
N VAL A 53 39.74 3.67 -21.57
CA VAL A 53 38.44 4.33 -21.45
C VAL A 53 38.26 5.36 -22.56
N LYS A 54 37.08 5.40 -23.20
CA LYS A 54 36.77 6.41 -24.23
C LYS A 54 36.98 7.84 -23.68
N LYS A 55 37.65 8.69 -24.46
CA LYS A 55 37.91 10.12 -24.12
C LYS A 55 36.65 10.87 -23.67
N SER A 56 35.51 10.62 -24.31
CA SER A 56 34.23 11.23 -23.95
C SER A 56 33.78 10.88 -22.52
N THR A 57 34.02 9.64 -22.09
CA THR A 57 33.73 9.15 -20.74
C THR A 57 34.70 9.76 -19.71
N VAL A 58 36.00 9.83 -20.05
CA VAL A 58 37.02 10.51 -19.23
C VAL A 58 36.64 11.98 -19.00
N GLY A 59 36.33 12.72 -20.07
CA GLY A 59 35.92 14.12 -19.99
C GLY A 59 34.62 14.31 -19.19
N ALA A 60 33.65 13.40 -19.29
CA ALA A 60 32.44 13.45 -18.49
C ALA A 60 32.70 13.30 -16.98
N ILE A 61 33.61 12.39 -16.60
CA ILE A 61 34.01 12.18 -15.21
C ILE A 61 34.78 13.39 -14.67
N ILE A 62 35.71 13.94 -15.46
CA ILE A 62 36.49 15.13 -15.08
C ILE A 62 35.59 16.35 -14.91
N ARG A 63 34.68 16.62 -15.86
CA ARG A 63 33.71 17.71 -15.73
C ARG A 63 32.88 17.58 -14.46
N LYS A 64 32.36 16.39 -14.21
CA LYS A 64 31.58 16.10 -13.00
C LYS A 64 32.38 16.31 -11.71
N TRP A 65 33.63 15.84 -11.67
CA TRP A 65 34.49 16.07 -10.52
C TRP A 65 34.82 17.56 -10.34
N LYS A 66 35.09 18.31 -11.42
CA LYS A 66 35.30 19.77 -11.34
C LYS A 66 34.09 20.49 -10.74
N THR A 67 32.88 20.11 -11.15
CA THR A 67 31.63 20.74 -10.68
C THR A 67 31.23 20.30 -9.27
N TYR A 68 31.32 19.02 -8.94
CA TYR A 68 30.70 18.45 -7.73
C TYR A 68 31.70 17.86 -6.73
N LYS A 69 33.00 17.87 -7.03
CA LYS A 69 34.09 17.29 -6.22
C LYS A 69 33.85 15.83 -5.81
N THR A 70 33.15 15.07 -6.67
CA THR A 70 32.88 13.65 -6.47
C THR A 70 32.93 12.88 -7.79
N THR A 71 33.42 11.65 -7.73
CA THR A 71 33.39 10.67 -8.81
C THR A 71 32.19 9.73 -8.71
N ASP A 72 31.48 9.71 -7.57
CA ASP A 72 30.35 8.82 -7.31
C ASP A 72 29.18 9.13 -8.24
N ASN A 73 28.57 8.09 -8.80
CA ASN A 73 27.37 8.22 -9.61
C ASN A 73 26.22 8.62 -8.69
N LEU A 74 25.67 9.82 -8.91
CA LEU A 74 24.40 10.18 -8.30
C LEU A 74 23.34 9.27 -8.91
N PRO A 75 22.35 8.81 -8.12
CA PRO A 75 21.22 8.08 -8.67
C PRO A 75 20.60 8.94 -9.77
N ARG A 76 20.48 8.37 -10.98
CA ARG A 76 19.76 9.04 -12.06
C ARG A 76 18.35 9.31 -11.54
N SER A 77 17.86 10.53 -11.68
CA SER A 77 16.42 10.79 -11.65
C SER A 77 15.80 9.88 -12.70
N GLY A 78 15.04 8.88 -12.24
CA GLY A 78 14.34 7.97 -13.15
C GLY A 78 13.48 8.76 -14.13
N ALA A 79 13.15 8.15 -15.27
CA ALA A 79 12.17 8.70 -16.19
C ALA A 79 10.91 9.12 -15.40
N PRO A 80 10.25 10.25 -15.76
CA PRO A 80 8.97 10.62 -15.17
C PRO A 80 8.06 9.40 -15.18
N ARG A 81 7.53 9.01 -14.01
CA ARG A 81 6.66 7.84 -13.92
C ARG A 81 5.39 8.17 -14.69
N LYS A 82 5.13 7.46 -15.78
CA LYS A 82 3.79 7.44 -16.39
C LYS A 82 2.82 6.94 -15.33
N ILE A 83 1.73 7.66 -15.12
CA ILE A 83 0.63 7.19 -14.27
C ILE A 83 0.19 5.83 -14.85
N SER A 84 0.14 4.80 -14.02
CA SER A 84 -0.28 3.47 -14.47
C SER A 84 -1.71 3.52 -15.04
N PRO A 85 -2.08 2.60 -15.94
CA PRO A 85 -3.45 2.51 -16.47
C PRO A 85 -4.53 2.50 -15.37
N ARG A 86 -4.19 1.96 -14.19
CA ARG A 86 -5.07 1.93 -13.02
C ARG A 86 -5.15 3.28 -12.28
N GLY A 87 -4.06 4.03 -12.21
CA GLY A 87 -4.06 5.42 -11.74
C GLY A 87 -4.82 6.34 -12.68
N VAL A 88 -4.68 6.12 -14.00
CA VAL A 88 -5.45 6.84 -15.03
C VAL A 88 -6.94 6.57 -14.85
N LYS A 89 -7.40 5.31 -14.72
CA LYS A 89 -8.83 4.99 -14.46
C LYS A 89 -9.42 5.61 -13.19
N MET A 90 -8.58 6.04 -12.24
CA MET A 90 -9.02 6.63 -10.97
C MET A 90 -9.05 8.17 -11.00
N ILE A 91 -8.20 8.79 -11.81
CA ILE A 91 -8.09 10.26 -11.96
C ILE A 91 -8.91 10.73 -13.18
N THR A 92 -9.02 9.87 -14.18
CA THR A 92 -9.68 10.10 -15.45
C THR A 92 -10.90 9.20 -15.52
N ARG A 93 -12.06 9.81 -15.69
CA ARG A 93 -13.31 9.10 -15.99
C ARG A 93 -13.54 9.24 -17.49
N THR A 94 -13.43 8.13 -18.20
CA THR A 94 -13.71 8.09 -19.64
C THR A 94 -15.19 7.81 -19.83
N TYR A 95 -15.85 8.65 -20.61
CA TYR A 95 -17.25 8.52 -21.00
C TYR A 95 -17.32 8.47 -22.52
N GLU A 96 -18.12 7.56 -23.04
CA GLU A 96 -18.50 7.51 -24.47
C GLU A 96 -19.97 7.89 -24.56
N PHE A 97 -20.23 9.15 -24.89
CA PHE A 97 -21.58 9.65 -25.07
C PHE A 97 -22.03 9.33 -26.50
N HIS A 98 -23.17 8.65 -26.63
CA HIS A 98 -23.76 8.33 -27.93
C HIS A 98 -24.75 9.41 -28.39
N THR A 99 -25.14 10.32 -27.48
CA THR A 99 -26.30 11.22 -27.61
C THR A 99 -26.02 12.62 -27.02
N GLY A 100 -25.10 13.38 -27.63
CA GLY A 100 -24.99 14.84 -27.45
C GLY A 100 -24.43 15.36 -26.11
N LEU A 101 -24.38 16.70 -25.97
CA LEU A 101 -23.81 17.42 -24.81
C LEU A 101 -24.72 17.43 -23.55
N SER A 102 -25.99 17.02 -23.65
CA SER A 102 -26.94 17.04 -22.53
C SER A 102 -26.61 16.04 -21.42
N GLU A 103 -26.10 14.86 -21.77
CA GLU A 103 -25.64 13.88 -20.77
C GLU A 103 -24.39 14.37 -20.02
N LEU A 104 -23.57 15.21 -20.68
CA LEU A 104 -22.42 15.84 -20.05
C LEU A 104 -22.85 16.92 -19.04
N ASP A 105 -23.98 17.59 -19.28
CA ASP A 105 -24.52 18.59 -18.37
C ASP A 105 -24.87 17.97 -17.00
N GLU A 106 -25.61 16.85 -16.98
CA GLU A 106 -25.96 16.13 -15.74
C GLU A 106 -24.73 15.68 -14.95
N VAL A 107 -23.70 15.19 -15.65
CA VAL A 107 -22.44 14.77 -15.02
C VAL A 107 -21.73 15.98 -14.39
N MET A 108 -21.70 17.12 -15.08
CA MET A 108 -21.06 18.33 -14.56
C MET A 108 -21.78 18.91 -13.34
N GLU A 109 -23.11 18.90 -13.35
CA GLU A 109 -23.92 19.35 -12.20
C GLU A 109 -23.72 18.47 -10.97
N SER A 110 -23.44 17.17 -11.16
CA SER A 110 -23.14 16.26 -10.05
C SER A 110 -21.80 16.54 -9.36
N ILE A 111 -20.88 17.27 -10.00
CA ILE A 111 -19.52 17.53 -9.47
C ILE A 111 -19.52 18.82 -8.65
N PRO A 112 -19.18 18.78 -7.35
CA PRO A 112 -19.18 19.98 -6.50
C PRO A 112 -18.31 21.10 -7.07
N THR A 113 -18.78 22.35 -7.03
CA THR A 113 -18.11 23.54 -7.62
C THR A 113 -16.69 23.79 -7.10
N GLY A 114 -16.37 23.33 -5.88
CA GLY A 114 -15.03 23.41 -5.29
C GLY A 114 -14.00 22.40 -5.83
N GLU A 115 -14.42 21.42 -6.62
CA GLU A 115 -13.51 20.45 -7.25
C GLU A 115 -12.84 21.00 -8.51
N ARG A 116 -11.69 20.45 -8.88
CA ARG A 116 -11.01 20.80 -10.14
C ARG A 116 -11.49 19.85 -11.23
N VAL A 117 -12.00 20.40 -12.33
CA VAL A 117 -12.45 19.61 -13.48
C VAL A 117 -11.64 19.99 -14.71
N VAL A 118 -11.15 18.97 -15.41
CA VAL A 118 -10.51 19.09 -16.72
C VAL A 118 -11.15 18.07 -17.65
N ILE A 119 -11.72 18.54 -18.75
CA ILE A 119 -12.35 17.70 -19.78
C ILE A 119 -11.42 17.72 -20.99
N GLY A 120 -11.01 16.56 -21.47
CA GLY A 120 -10.34 16.42 -22.76
C GLY A 120 -11.18 15.53 -23.65
N ALA A 121 -11.74 16.09 -24.71
CA ALA A 121 -12.63 15.35 -25.61
C ALA A 121 -12.51 15.83 -27.05
N ASP A 122 -12.89 14.94 -27.96
CA ASP A 122 -13.12 15.25 -29.36
C ASP A 122 -14.59 15.67 -29.51
N PHE A 123 -14.82 16.97 -29.70
CA PHE A 123 -16.17 17.51 -29.79
C PHE A 123 -16.69 17.58 -31.23
N ASN A 124 -15.86 17.23 -32.23
CA ASN A 124 -16.18 17.38 -33.66
C ASN A 124 -16.67 18.79 -34.09
N GLY A 125 -16.55 19.80 -33.21
CA GLY A 125 -16.96 21.18 -33.46
C GLY A 125 -15.77 22.10 -33.70
N HIS A 126 -15.99 23.18 -34.43
CA HIS A 126 -15.03 24.27 -34.64
C HIS A 126 -15.51 25.48 -33.85
N VAL A 127 -14.81 25.83 -32.78
CA VAL A 127 -15.22 26.93 -31.90
C VAL A 127 -14.91 28.33 -32.50
N GLY A 128 -14.11 28.39 -33.56
CA GLY A 128 -13.82 29.60 -34.34
C GLY A 128 -12.59 30.39 -33.88
N GLU A 129 -12.13 31.33 -34.70
CA GLU A 129 -11.10 32.32 -34.40
C GLU A 129 -11.71 33.60 -33.78
N GLY A 130 -10.98 34.22 -32.85
CA GLY A 130 -11.51 35.33 -32.05
C GLY A 130 -12.38 34.87 -30.88
N ASN A 131 -12.90 35.83 -30.12
CA ASN A 131 -13.72 35.57 -28.93
C ASN A 131 -14.81 36.63 -28.70
N THR A 132 -15.17 37.40 -29.72
CA THR A 132 -16.13 38.49 -29.61
C THR A 132 -17.50 37.96 -29.17
N GLY A 133 -17.96 38.36 -27.98
CA GLY A 133 -19.21 37.88 -27.37
C GLY A 133 -19.07 36.58 -26.54
N ASP A 134 -17.87 36.02 -26.46
CA ASP A 134 -17.53 34.80 -25.71
C ASP A 134 -16.25 34.95 -24.88
N GLU A 135 -15.86 36.19 -24.56
CA GLU A 135 -14.59 36.53 -23.91
C GLU A 135 -14.42 35.83 -22.55
N GLU A 136 -15.54 35.48 -21.92
CA GLU A 136 -15.57 34.81 -20.63
C GLU A 136 -15.08 33.36 -20.67
N VAL A 137 -15.29 32.65 -21.79
CA VAL A 137 -15.07 31.21 -21.91
C VAL A 137 -14.03 30.84 -22.97
N MET A 138 -13.69 31.79 -23.84
CA MET A 138 -12.76 31.57 -24.96
C MET A 138 -11.70 32.68 -25.05
N GLY A 139 -10.48 32.28 -25.40
CA GLY A 139 -9.41 33.18 -25.81
C GLY A 139 -9.42 33.48 -27.31
N LYS A 140 -8.53 34.38 -27.75
CA LYS A 140 -8.54 34.93 -29.11
C LYS A 140 -7.97 33.99 -30.19
N PHE A 141 -7.32 32.90 -29.80
CA PHE A 141 -6.42 32.13 -30.67
C PHE A 141 -7.01 30.81 -31.17
N GLY A 142 -8.33 30.71 -31.33
CA GLY A 142 -8.95 29.59 -32.01
C GLY A 142 -8.60 29.53 -33.52
N VAL A 143 -9.18 28.57 -34.24
CA VAL A 143 -8.83 28.26 -35.64
C VAL A 143 -10.10 28.16 -36.47
N LYS A 144 -10.09 28.76 -37.66
CA LYS A 144 -11.18 28.75 -38.66
C LYS A 144 -12.46 29.44 -38.19
N GLU A 145 -13.52 29.36 -39.00
CA GLU A 145 -14.86 29.84 -38.65
C GLU A 145 -15.59 28.87 -37.72
N ARG A 146 -16.52 29.41 -36.95
CA ARG A 146 -17.34 28.64 -36.01
C ARG A 146 -18.44 27.87 -36.75
N ASN A 147 -18.64 26.60 -36.42
CA ASN A 147 -19.78 25.80 -36.89
C ASN A 147 -20.82 25.58 -35.76
N LEU A 148 -21.94 24.95 -36.11
CA LEU A 148 -23.06 24.71 -35.17
C LEU A 148 -22.61 23.90 -33.95
N GLU A 149 -21.84 22.83 -34.17
CA GLU A 149 -21.31 21.97 -33.12
C GLU A 149 -20.34 22.73 -32.22
N GLY A 150 -19.51 23.61 -32.81
CA GLY A 150 -18.62 24.50 -32.07
C GLY A 150 -19.38 25.52 -31.23
N GLN A 151 -20.52 26.03 -31.71
CA GLN A 151 -21.40 26.89 -30.91
C GLN A 151 -21.96 26.13 -29.71
N MET A 152 -22.36 24.87 -29.87
CA MET A 152 -22.83 24.06 -28.74
C MET A 152 -21.75 23.87 -27.67
N VAL A 153 -20.47 23.71 -28.06
CA VAL A 153 -19.34 23.64 -27.11
C VAL A 153 -19.16 24.95 -26.35
N VAL A 154 -19.32 26.08 -27.03
CA VAL A 154 -19.23 27.42 -26.40
C VAL A 154 -20.40 27.64 -25.45
N ASP A 155 -21.61 27.29 -25.85
CA ASP A 155 -22.81 27.42 -25.00
C ASP A 155 -22.72 26.53 -23.77
N PHE A 156 -22.23 25.29 -23.93
CA PHE A 156 -21.91 24.40 -22.82
C PHE A 156 -20.88 25.04 -21.88
N ALA A 157 -19.81 25.62 -22.42
CA ALA A 157 -18.78 26.26 -21.61
C ALA A 157 -19.33 27.46 -20.82
N LYS A 158 -20.26 28.23 -21.39
CA LYS A 158 -20.96 29.31 -20.70
C LYS A 158 -21.85 28.80 -19.58
N ARG A 159 -22.68 27.79 -19.83
CA ARG A 159 -23.60 27.22 -18.82
C ARG A 159 -22.85 26.64 -17.62
N MET A 160 -21.73 25.96 -17.86
CA MET A 160 -20.98 25.23 -16.82
C MET A 160 -19.75 25.99 -16.26
N ASP A 161 -19.60 27.28 -16.56
CA ASP A 161 -18.47 28.12 -16.12
C ASP A 161 -17.10 27.51 -16.48
N MET A 162 -16.97 27.03 -17.72
CA MET A 162 -15.77 26.39 -18.26
C MET A 162 -15.02 27.32 -19.23
N ALA A 163 -13.72 27.09 -19.36
CA ALA A 163 -12.84 27.79 -20.28
C ALA A 163 -12.28 26.82 -21.32
N VAL A 164 -12.37 27.17 -22.61
CA VAL A 164 -11.81 26.40 -23.74
C VAL A 164 -10.31 26.67 -23.85
N VAL A 165 -9.52 25.91 -23.12
CA VAL A 165 -8.09 26.17 -22.85
C VAL A 165 -7.27 26.36 -24.13
N ASN A 166 -7.57 25.60 -25.18
CA ASN A 166 -6.84 25.61 -26.45
C ASN A 166 -6.81 27.00 -27.13
N THR A 167 -7.76 27.88 -26.81
CA THR A 167 -7.94 29.18 -27.46
C THR A 167 -7.22 30.34 -26.76
N TYR A 168 -6.68 30.12 -25.55
CA TYR A 168 -6.05 31.18 -24.74
C TYR A 168 -4.58 31.43 -25.06
N PHE A 169 -3.90 30.51 -25.73
CA PHE A 169 -2.46 30.58 -25.97
C PHE A 169 -2.13 30.89 -27.42
N GLN A 170 -1.38 31.98 -27.64
CA GLN A 170 -0.88 32.32 -28.97
C GLN A 170 0.17 31.31 -29.41
N LYS A 171 -0.10 30.59 -30.51
CA LYS A 171 0.80 29.59 -31.10
C LYS A 171 0.76 29.69 -32.62
N ARG A 172 1.78 29.13 -33.27
CA ARG A 172 1.73 28.91 -34.73
C ARG A 172 0.54 28.01 -35.07
N GLU A 173 -0.11 28.26 -36.20
CA GLU A 173 -1.30 27.52 -36.63
C GLU A 173 -1.11 25.99 -36.59
N GLU A 174 0.07 25.51 -37.00
CA GLU A 174 0.41 24.08 -36.95
C GLU A 174 0.35 23.46 -35.55
N HIS A 175 0.60 24.25 -34.51
CA HIS A 175 0.53 23.87 -33.10
C HIS A 175 -0.87 24.13 -32.49
N ARG A 176 -1.84 24.57 -33.28
CA ARG A 176 -3.26 24.74 -32.89
C ARG A 176 -4.19 23.73 -33.58
N VAL A 177 -3.84 23.30 -34.79
CA VAL A 177 -4.56 22.28 -35.57
C VAL A 177 -4.42 20.91 -34.89
N THR A 178 -5.54 20.31 -34.49
CA THR A 178 -5.58 19.01 -33.81
C THR A 178 -5.89 17.87 -34.77
N TYR A 179 -6.59 18.14 -35.87
CA TYR A 179 -6.98 17.14 -36.89
C TYR A 179 -6.45 17.52 -38.27
N LYS A 180 -5.88 16.54 -38.99
CA LYS A 180 -5.41 16.69 -40.37
C LYS A 180 -5.72 15.44 -41.20
N SER A 181 -6.57 15.58 -42.22
CA SER A 181 -6.90 14.51 -43.17
C SER A 181 -7.18 15.06 -44.56
N GLY A 182 -6.63 14.44 -45.61
CA GLY A 182 -6.93 14.80 -47.01
C GLY A 182 -6.77 16.29 -47.36
N GLY A 183 -5.76 16.97 -46.80
CA GLY A 183 -5.53 18.41 -46.99
C GLY A 183 -6.36 19.33 -46.06
N ARG A 184 -7.40 18.81 -45.40
CA ARG A 184 -8.16 19.55 -44.38
C ARG A 184 -7.35 19.62 -43.08
N ARG A 185 -7.32 20.80 -42.46
CA ARG A 185 -6.67 21.11 -41.18
C ARG A 185 -7.71 21.75 -40.27
N THR A 186 -8.04 21.13 -39.14
CA THR A 186 -9.11 21.60 -38.24
C THR A 186 -8.70 21.47 -36.77
N GLN A 187 -9.43 22.15 -35.91
CA GLN A 187 -9.37 22.01 -34.46
C GLN A 187 -10.71 21.43 -34.01
N VAL A 188 -10.68 20.26 -33.39
CA VAL A 188 -11.87 19.51 -32.90
C VAL A 188 -11.64 18.87 -31.53
N ASP A 189 -10.37 18.65 -31.17
CA ASP A 189 -9.96 18.13 -29.87
C ASP A 189 -9.72 19.29 -28.91
N TYR A 190 -10.55 19.42 -27.87
CA TYR A 190 -10.47 20.51 -26.90
C TYR A 190 -10.17 20.02 -25.50
N ILE A 191 -9.38 20.82 -24.78
CA ILE A 191 -9.25 20.73 -23.33
C ILE A 191 -10.05 21.88 -22.73
N LEU A 192 -11.00 21.54 -21.86
CA LEU A 192 -11.76 22.50 -21.06
C LEU A 192 -11.36 22.37 -19.59
N CYS A 193 -11.37 23.49 -18.87
CA CYS A 193 -11.23 23.49 -17.42
C CYS A 193 -12.22 24.47 -16.80
N ARG A 194 -12.52 24.34 -15.50
CA ARG A 194 -13.29 25.38 -14.79
C ARG A 194 -12.60 26.74 -14.90
N ARG A 195 -13.37 27.80 -15.14
CA ARG A 195 -12.85 29.16 -15.33
C ARG A 195 -12.00 29.61 -14.15
N GLY A 196 -12.44 29.31 -12.92
CA GLY A 196 -11.68 29.58 -11.69
C GLY A 196 -10.31 28.88 -11.61
N ASN A 197 -10.09 27.80 -12.36
CA ASN A 197 -8.82 27.05 -12.39
C ASN A 197 -7.93 27.42 -13.59
N LEU A 198 -8.38 28.30 -14.50
CA LEU A 198 -7.59 28.69 -15.68
C LEU A 198 -6.21 29.25 -15.31
N LYS A 199 -6.10 29.92 -14.16
CA LYS A 199 -4.83 30.44 -13.60
C LYS A 199 -3.79 29.35 -13.29
N GLU A 200 -4.22 28.10 -13.13
CA GLU A 200 -3.34 26.96 -12.89
C GLU A 200 -2.73 26.43 -14.21
N ILE A 201 -3.26 26.83 -15.36
CA ILE A 201 -2.79 26.40 -16.68
C ILE A 201 -1.72 27.37 -17.19
N SER A 202 -0.56 26.81 -17.53
CA SER A 202 0.60 27.57 -17.99
C SER A 202 0.83 27.49 -19.50
N ASP A 203 0.36 26.43 -20.15
CA ASP A 203 0.52 26.24 -21.59
C ASP A 203 -0.48 25.21 -22.12
N CYS A 204 -0.97 25.39 -23.34
CA CYS A 204 -1.68 24.37 -24.11
C CYS A 204 -1.18 24.39 -25.56
N LYS A 205 -0.76 23.23 -26.07
CA LYS A 205 -0.17 23.13 -27.42
C LYS A 205 -0.44 21.80 -28.07
N VAL A 206 -0.42 21.78 -29.40
CA VAL A 206 -0.38 20.56 -30.20
C VAL A 206 1.06 20.19 -30.54
N VAL A 207 1.44 18.92 -30.35
CA VAL A 207 2.77 18.41 -30.70
C VAL A 207 2.79 18.01 -32.18
N VAL A 208 3.60 18.70 -32.96
CA VAL A 208 3.81 18.43 -34.40
C VAL A 208 5.00 17.46 -34.51
N GLY A 209 4.74 16.21 -34.90
CA GLY A 209 5.80 15.21 -35.17
C GLY A 209 5.70 13.89 -34.42
N GLU A 210 4.77 13.75 -33.46
CA GLU A 210 4.47 12.45 -32.81
C GLU A 210 3.18 11.85 -33.40
N SER A 211 3.28 10.70 -34.08
CA SER A 211 2.14 10.02 -34.71
C SER A 211 1.45 9.06 -33.74
N VAL A 212 0.63 9.60 -32.84
CA VAL A 212 -0.26 8.77 -31.99
C VAL A 212 -1.46 8.24 -32.81
N ALA A 213 -1.96 9.02 -33.78
CA ALA A 213 -2.96 8.63 -34.76
C ALA A 213 -2.63 9.24 -36.14
N ARG A 214 -3.12 8.64 -37.24
CA ARG A 214 -2.84 9.13 -38.62
C ARG A 214 -3.50 10.48 -38.91
N GLN A 215 -4.60 10.81 -38.23
CA GLN A 215 -5.39 12.02 -38.47
C GLN A 215 -5.38 12.99 -37.27
N HIS A 216 -5.41 12.49 -36.03
CA HIS A 216 -5.38 13.31 -34.81
C HIS A 216 -3.96 13.55 -34.32
N ARG A 217 -3.73 14.75 -33.78
CA ARG A 217 -2.46 15.19 -33.21
C ARG A 217 -2.60 15.33 -31.70
N MET A 218 -1.53 15.01 -30.97
CA MET A 218 -1.54 15.05 -29.52
C MET A 218 -1.66 16.48 -29.01
N VAL A 219 -2.69 16.73 -28.20
CA VAL A 219 -2.88 17.99 -27.45
C VAL A 219 -2.25 17.82 -26.06
N VAL A 220 -1.45 18.80 -25.65
CA VAL A 220 -0.73 18.80 -24.37
C VAL A 220 -1.08 20.07 -23.61
N CYS A 221 -1.71 19.90 -22.44
CA CYS A 221 -1.95 20.97 -21.47
C CYS A 221 -0.99 20.82 -20.28
N ARG A 222 -0.32 21.93 -19.91
CA ARG A 222 0.58 22.01 -18.77
C ARG A 222 -0.10 22.77 -17.62
N MET A 223 -0.47 22.04 -16.59
CA MET A 223 -1.12 22.57 -15.38
C MET A 223 -0.22 22.48 -14.15
N THR A 224 -0.23 23.51 -13.32
CA THR A 224 0.54 23.61 -12.06
C THR A 224 -0.42 23.56 -10.87
N LEU A 225 -0.40 22.44 -10.14
CA LEU A 225 -1.29 22.23 -9.00
C LEU A 225 -0.60 22.61 -7.68
N MET A 226 -1.18 23.56 -6.94
CA MET A 226 -0.75 23.85 -5.58
C MET A 226 -1.31 22.78 -4.62
N VAL A 227 -0.43 21.90 -4.15
CA VAL A 227 -0.78 20.87 -3.17
C VAL A 227 -0.59 21.43 -1.76
N CYS A 228 -1.66 21.99 -1.19
CA CYS A 228 -1.70 22.30 0.24
C CYS A 228 -1.62 20.99 1.03
N LYS A 229 -0.49 20.76 1.71
CA LYS A 229 -0.36 19.61 2.62
C LYS A 229 -1.33 19.81 3.78
N LYS A 230 -2.51 19.17 3.72
CA LYS A 230 -3.40 19.07 4.90
C LYS A 230 -2.57 18.57 6.09
N LYS A 231 -2.68 19.25 7.24
CA LYS A 231 -2.09 18.76 8.50
C LYS A 231 -2.67 17.36 8.73
N ARG A 232 -1.82 16.34 8.72
CA ARG A 232 -2.24 14.97 9.04
C ARG A 232 -2.78 14.97 10.47
N SER A 233 -3.93 14.34 10.68
CA SER A 233 -4.45 14.06 12.03
C SER A 233 -3.38 13.38 12.87
N LYS A 234 -3.31 13.73 14.17
CA LYS A 234 -2.40 13.05 15.10
C LYS A 234 -2.85 11.59 15.18
N ILE A 235 -1.99 10.66 14.80
CA ILE A 235 -2.26 9.24 14.99
C ILE A 235 -2.17 8.97 16.49
N GLU A 236 -3.07 8.14 17.00
CA GLU A 236 -3.07 7.69 18.39
C GLU A 236 -1.70 7.10 18.77
N LYS A 237 -1.21 7.47 19.96
CA LYS A 237 0.08 6.98 20.44
C LYS A 237 -0.08 5.53 20.87
N LYS A 238 0.72 4.63 20.28
CA LYS A 238 0.70 3.19 20.61
C LYS A 238 1.92 2.80 21.41
N THR A 239 1.78 1.83 22.30
CA THR A 239 2.89 1.30 23.09
C THR A 239 3.91 0.58 22.18
N LYS A 240 5.21 0.72 22.46
CA LYS A 240 6.28 0.15 21.61
C LYS A 240 6.55 -1.34 21.87
N TRP A 241 5.51 -2.16 21.76
CA TRP A 241 5.55 -3.60 22.11
C TRP A 241 6.63 -4.42 21.39
N TRP A 242 7.06 -4.02 20.19
CA TRP A 242 8.12 -4.70 19.46
C TRP A 242 9.47 -4.74 20.20
N LYS A 243 9.67 -3.86 21.19
CA LYS A 243 10.85 -3.87 22.06
C LYS A 243 10.93 -5.11 22.96
N LEU A 244 9.81 -5.79 23.24
CA LEU A 244 9.79 -7.05 24.01
C LEU A 244 10.54 -8.20 23.33
N LYS A 245 10.99 -8.03 22.08
CA LYS A 245 11.91 -8.96 21.43
C LYS A 245 13.32 -8.95 22.03
N LYS A 246 13.70 -7.84 22.69
CA LYS A 246 14.97 -7.75 23.42
C LYS A 246 14.76 -8.36 24.80
N GLU A 247 15.62 -9.28 25.20
CA GLU A 247 15.49 -9.95 26.50
C GLU A 247 15.54 -8.95 27.66
N GLU A 248 16.47 -7.98 27.61
CA GLU A 248 16.60 -6.89 28.59
C GLU A 248 15.27 -6.14 28.83
N CYS A 249 14.57 -5.79 27.74
CA CYS A 249 13.28 -5.09 27.85
C CYS A 249 12.16 -6.02 28.37
N CYS A 250 12.23 -7.32 28.10
CA CYS A 250 11.26 -8.28 28.64
C CYS A 250 11.49 -8.51 30.14
N GLU A 251 12.75 -8.62 30.59
CA GLU A 251 13.10 -8.72 32.01
C GLU A 251 12.71 -7.46 32.79
N GLU A 252 13.05 -6.28 32.27
CA GLU A 252 12.67 -5.00 32.88
C GLU A 252 11.14 -4.87 32.96
N PHE A 253 10.42 -5.26 31.91
CA PHE A 253 8.97 -5.28 31.90
C PHE A 253 8.39 -6.23 32.96
N ARG A 254 8.91 -7.46 33.08
CA ARG A 254 8.51 -8.43 34.12
C ARG A 254 8.75 -7.86 35.51
N GLN A 255 9.91 -7.26 35.77
CA GLN A 255 10.26 -6.69 37.06
C GLN A 255 9.36 -5.52 37.44
N LYS A 256 9.14 -4.59 36.51
CA LYS A 256 8.26 -3.43 36.73
C LYS A 256 6.79 -3.82 36.87
N LEU A 257 6.36 -4.88 36.19
CA LEU A 257 5.02 -5.41 36.37
C LEU A 257 4.85 -6.02 37.77
N ARG A 258 5.81 -6.83 38.24
CA ARG A 258 5.82 -7.34 39.62
C ARG A 258 5.81 -6.21 40.65
N GLN A 259 6.59 -5.15 40.42
CA GLN A 259 6.61 -3.98 41.30
C GLN A 259 5.23 -3.28 41.35
N ALA A 260 4.58 -3.12 40.19
CA ALA A 260 3.25 -2.52 40.11
C ALA A 260 2.17 -3.37 40.83
N LEU A 261 2.39 -4.68 40.93
CA LEU A 261 1.53 -5.63 41.65
C LEU A 261 1.95 -5.84 43.11
N GLY A 262 2.71 -4.92 43.71
CA GLY A 262 3.10 -5.00 45.12
C GLY A 262 4.05 -6.15 45.45
N GLY A 263 4.81 -6.65 44.47
CA GLY A 263 5.74 -7.77 44.64
C GLY A 263 5.09 -9.15 44.46
N GLN A 264 3.79 -9.22 44.19
CA GLN A 264 3.13 -10.48 43.87
C GLN A 264 3.59 -11.04 42.52
N VAL A 265 3.80 -12.35 42.47
CA VAL A 265 4.14 -13.08 41.22
C VAL A 265 2.89 -13.35 40.37
N VAL A 266 1.73 -13.36 41.02
CA VAL A 266 0.43 -13.69 40.42
C VAL A 266 -0.22 -12.41 39.89
N LEU A 267 -0.79 -12.48 38.69
CA LEU A 267 -1.57 -11.38 38.12
C LEU A 267 -2.93 -11.28 38.83
N PRO A 268 -3.52 -10.09 38.94
CA PRO A 268 -4.86 -9.93 39.49
C PRO A 268 -5.84 -10.85 38.77
N ASP A 269 -6.81 -11.40 39.50
CA ASP A 269 -7.76 -12.34 38.91
C ASP A 269 -8.74 -11.67 37.93
N ASP A 270 -8.83 -10.35 37.92
CA ASP A 270 -9.72 -9.55 37.06
C ASP A 270 -9.05 -9.09 35.75
N TRP A 271 -9.81 -9.08 34.65
CA TRP A 271 -9.31 -8.67 33.33
C TRP A 271 -9.02 -7.17 33.27
N GLU A 272 -9.92 -6.33 33.76
CA GLU A 272 -9.81 -4.87 33.59
C GLU A 272 -8.58 -4.35 34.31
N THR A 273 -8.42 -4.77 35.56
CA THR A 273 -7.26 -4.44 36.41
C THR A 273 -5.97 -4.93 35.77
N THR A 274 -5.92 -6.19 35.32
CA THR A 274 -4.71 -6.76 34.72
C THR A 274 -4.35 -6.09 33.40
N ALA A 275 -5.34 -5.82 32.54
CA ALA A 275 -5.14 -5.16 31.26
C ALA A 275 -4.67 -3.71 31.44
N GLU A 276 -5.20 -2.98 32.42
CA GLU A 276 -4.77 -1.62 32.74
C GLU A 276 -3.32 -1.59 33.23
N VAL A 277 -2.97 -2.43 34.21
CA VAL A 277 -1.60 -2.51 34.74
C VAL A 277 -0.60 -2.88 33.64
N ILE A 278 -0.91 -3.88 32.80
CA ILE A 278 -0.07 -4.26 31.65
C ILE A 278 0.15 -3.08 30.70
N ARG A 279 -0.92 -2.36 30.33
CA ARG A 279 -0.82 -1.21 29.43
C ARG A 279 -0.01 -0.08 30.04
N GLU A 280 -0.21 0.23 31.31
CA GLU A 280 0.51 1.29 31.99
C GLU A 280 2.00 0.96 32.14
N THR A 281 2.33 -0.24 32.59
CA THR A 281 3.72 -0.73 32.68
C THR A 281 4.37 -0.75 31.30
N GLY A 282 3.66 -1.20 30.26
CA GLY A 282 4.15 -1.18 28.88
C GLY A 282 4.48 0.23 28.39
N ARG A 283 3.61 1.20 28.67
CA ARG A 283 3.84 2.63 28.35
C ARG A 283 5.04 3.21 29.10
N LYS A 284 5.22 2.86 30.37
CA LYS A 284 6.35 3.32 31.21
C LYS A 284 7.68 2.73 30.74
N VAL A 285 7.76 1.42 30.54
CA VAL A 285 9.01 0.70 30.21
C VAL A 285 9.39 0.85 28.74
N LEU A 286 8.45 0.55 27.83
CA LEU A 286 8.75 0.50 26.40
C LEU A 286 8.64 1.87 25.74
N GLY A 287 7.90 2.78 26.37
CA GLY A 287 7.54 4.09 25.84
C GLY A 287 6.40 4.01 24.84
N VAL A 288 5.90 5.18 24.45
CA VAL A 288 4.85 5.35 23.44
C VAL A 288 5.41 5.85 22.11
N SER A 289 4.74 5.50 21.02
CA SER A 289 5.03 6.05 19.71
C SER A 289 4.71 7.55 19.69
N SER A 290 5.45 8.31 18.88
CA SER A 290 5.32 9.78 18.86
C SER A 290 4.01 10.30 18.25
N GLY A 291 3.11 9.42 17.79
CA GLY A 291 1.85 9.75 17.08
C GLY A 291 2.04 10.47 15.74
N ARG A 292 3.27 10.90 15.42
CA ARG A 292 3.66 11.36 14.10
C ARG A 292 4.11 10.14 13.31
N ARG A 293 3.48 9.89 12.16
CA ARG A 293 4.11 9.16 11.07
C ARG A 293 5.33 9.98 10.66
N LYS A 294 6.46 9.81 11.34
CA LYS A 294 7.75 10.13 10.71
C LYS A 294 7.67 9.37 9.39
N GLU A 295 7.83 10.05 8.25
CA GLU A 295 8.41 9.36 7.09
C GLU A 295 9.54 8.53 7.67
N ASP A 296 9.46 7.19 7.57
CA ASP A 296 10.25 6.24 8.35
C ASP A 296 11.70 6.70 8.50
N LYS A 297 11.96 7.49 9.54
CA LYS A 297 13.29 7.90 9.99
C LYS A 297 13.72 7.04 11.15
N GLU A 298 12.86 6.14 11.64
CA GLU A 298 13.31 4.86 12.20
C GLU A 298 13.56 3.92 11.02
N THR A 299 14.53 4.32 10.22
CA THR A 299 15.03 3.49 9.14
C THR A 299 15.56 2.20 9.77
N TRP A 300 15.40 1.08 9.10
CA TRP A 300 15.82 -0.27 9.52
C TRP A 300 17.32 -0.40 9.90
N TRP A 301 18.12 0.65 9.72
CA TRP A 301 19.52 0.82 10.11
C TRP A 301 19.74 1.77 11.31
N TRP A 302 18.67 2.26 11.95
CA TRP A 302 18.77 3.24 13.04
C TRP A 302 19.24 2.57 14.34
N ASN A 303 20.30 3.11 14.95
CA ASN A 303 20.85 2.63 16.21
C ASN A 303 21.07 3.79 17.21
N GLU A 304 21.40 3.46 18.46
CA GLU A 304 21.59 4.45 19.53
C GLU A 304 22.78 5.37 19.27
N GLU A 305 23.86 4.85 18.66
CA GLU A 305 25.05 5.62 18.26
C GLU A 305 24.72 6.72 17.24
N VAL A 306 23.87 6.42 16.25
CA VAL A 306 23.38 7.40 15.25
C VAL A 306 22.48 8.42 15.93
N GLN A 307 21.64 7.99 16.87
CA GLN A 307 20.75 8.90 17.60
C GLN A 307 21.55 9.91 18.42
N ASP A 308 22.51 9.45 19.21
CA ASP A 308 23.40 10.28 20.03
C ASP A 308 24.23 11.22 19.14
N SER A 309 24.83 10.71 18.06
CA SER A 309 25.58 11.54 17.10
C SER A 309 24.72 12.65 16.48
N ILE A 310 23.44 12.38 16.17
CA ILE A 310 22.50 13.38 15.65
C ILE A 310 22.10 14.39 16.72
N GLN A 311 21.92 13.98 17.98
CA GLN A 311 21.64 14.86 19.10
C GLN A 311 22.80 15.84 19.34
N ARG A 312 24.03 15.34 19.41
CA ARG A 312 25.25 16.17 19.53
C ARG A 312 25.37 17.19 18.39
N LYS A 313 25.12 16.77 17.14
CA LYS A 313 25.08 17.69 15.98
C LYS A 313 23.99 18.75 16.10
N ARG A 314 22.82 18.43 16.67
CA ARG A 314 21.74 19.42 16.90
C ARG A 314 22.11 20.44 17.96
N LEU A 315 22.75 20.01 19.04
CA LEU A 315 23.25 20.90 20.09
C LEU A 315 24.31 21.85 19.55
N ALA A 316 25.29 21.35 18.78
CA ALA A 316 26.30 22.19 18.14
C ALA A 316 25.69 23.15 17.09
N LYS A 317 24.66 22.73 16.35
CA LYS A 317 23.92 23.64 15.48
C LYS A 317 23.25 24.78 16.26
N LYS A 318 22.63 24.46 17.40
CA LYS A 318 21.97 25.46 18.25
C LYS A 318 22.98 26.47 18.79
N LYS A 319 24.16 26.02 19.22
CA LYS A 319 25.28 26.89 19.62
C LYS A 319 25.73 27.80 18.48
N TRP A 320 25.93 27.25 17.27
CA TRP A 320 26.29 28.06 16.10
C TRP A 320 25.20 29.06 15.69
N ASP A 321 23.92 28.68 15.78
CA ASP A 321 22.79 29.57 15.45
C ASP A 321 22.68 30.74 16.46
N MET A 322 23.18 30.58 17.70
CA MET A 322 23.23 31.63 18.73
C MET A 322 24.44 32.54 18.59
N ASP A 323 25.66 31.99 18.61
CA ASP A 323 26.88 32.80 18.77
C ASP A 323 27.53 33.17 17.41
N ARG A 324 27.18 32.46 16.34
CA ARG A 324 27.69 32.61 14.96
C ARG A 324 29.24 32.69 14.80
N THR A 325 30.01 32.19 15.77
CA THR A 325 31.48 32.13 15.71
C THR A 325 31.98 31.08 14.70
N GLU A 326 33.20 31.26 14.17
CA GLU A 326 33.79 30.32 13.21
C GLU A 326 34.20 29.00 13.90
N GLU A 327 34.55 29.03 15.18
CA GLU A 327 34.80 27.83 16.02
C GLU A 327 33.55 26.95 16.12
N ASN A 328 32.40 27.54 16.47
CA ASN A 328 31.12 26.82 16.54
C ASN A 328 30.69 26.29 15.17
N ARG A 329 31.01 27.01 14.08
CA ARG A 329 30.76 26.55 12.71
C ARG A 329 31.63 25.35 12.35
N GLN A 330 32.89 25.34 12.77
CA GLN A 330 33.82 24.24 12.54
C GLN A 330 33.42 23.00 13.35
N GLU A 331 33.08 23.16 14.64
CA GLU A 331 32.53 22.10 15.49
C GLU A 331 31.27 21.47 14.87
N TYR A 332 30.33 22.31 14.40
CA TYR A 332 29.13 21.83 13.71
C TYR A 332 29.45 21.04 12.42
N LYS A 333 30.38 21.51 11.59
CA LYS A 333 30.81 20.82 10.36
C LYS A 333 31.46 19.46 10.67
N GLU A 334 32.29 19.39 11.70
CA GLU A 334 32.93 18.13 12.12
C GLU A 334 31.92 17.12 12.64
N LEU A 335 30.99 17.54 13.49
CA LEU A 335 29.88 16.70 13.95
C LEU A 335 28.96 16.30 12.80
N GLN A 336 28.74 17.17 11.80
CA GLN A 336 28.00 16.81 10.58
C GLN A 336 28.72 15.72 9.78
N ARG A 337 30.05 15.79 9.64
CA ARG A 337 30.86 14.74 8.99
C ARG A 337 30.84 13.44 9.79
N ARG A 338 30.92 13.51 11.13
CA ARG A 338 30.84 12.34 12.02
C ARG A 338 29.49 11.64 11.88
N VAL A 339 28.38 12.38 11.93
CA VAL A 339 27.03 11.85 11.69
C VAL A 339 26.92 11.16 10.33
N LYS A 340 27.47 11.74 9.25
CA LYS A 340 27.45 11.10 7.93
C LYS A 340 28.18 9.76 7.93
N ARG A 341 29.34 9.66 8.60
CA ARG A 341 30.11 8.40 8.74
C ARG A 341 29.34 7.36 9.53
N GLU A 342 28.81 7.72 10.69
CA GLU A 342 28.06 6.78 11.54
C GLU A 342 26.77 6.29 10.87
N VAL A 343 26.05 7.18 10.18
CA VAL A 343 24.89 6.78 9.36
C VAL A 343 25.30 5.81 8.24
N SER A 344 26.46 6.00 7.61
CA SER A 344 26.95 5.10 6.56
C SER A 344 27.32 3.73 7.12
N LYS A 345 28.03 3.69 8.25
CA LYS A 345 28.38 2.43 8.93
C LYS A 345 27.13 1.66 9.37
N ALA A 346 26.18 2.35 10.01
CA ALA A 346 24.94 1.73 10.46
C ALA A 346 24.12 1.17 9.29
N LYS A 347 24.06 1.89 8.16
CA LYS A 347 23.45 1.39 6.91
C LYS A 347 24.14 0.15 6.37
N GLN A 348 25.48 0.16 6.32
CA GLN A 348 26.26 -0.95 5.79
C GLN A 348 26.06 -2.20 6.66
N LYS A 349 26.26 -2.07 7.98
CA LYS A 349 26.06 -3.16 8.94
C LYS A 349 24.66 -3.76 8.82
N ALA A 350 23.63 -2.92 8.75
CA ALA A 350 22.28 -3.41 8.60
C ALA A 350 22.08 -4.14 7.26
N TYR A 351 22.65 -3.65 6.15
CA TYR A 351 22.56 -4.33 4.84
C TYR A 351 23.26 -5.70 4.91
N ASP A 352 24.43 -5.77 5.52
CA ASP A 352 25.18 -7.01 5.67
C ASP A 352 24.38 -8.01 6.51
N GLU A 353 23.80 -7.59 7.65
CA GLU A 353 22.90 -8.40 8.46
C GLU A 353 21.62 -8.81 7.73
N LEU A 354 21.11 -7.97 6.82
CA LEU A 354 19.97 -8.31 5.97
C LEU A 354 20.35 -9.36 4.94
N TYR A 355 21.50 -9.22 4.27
CA TYR A 355 21.97 -10.19 3.28
C TYR A 355 22.26 -11.55 3.92
N THR A 356 22.96 -11.58 5.05
CA THR A 356 23.17 -12.83 5.81
C THR A 356 21.85 -13.48 6.22
N ARG A 357 20.84 -12.69 6.60
CA ARG A 357 19.51 -13.23 6.91
C ARG A 357 18.77 -13.74 5.68
N LEU A 358 18.93 -13.12 4.51
CA LEU A 358 18.30 -13.56 3.25
C LEU A 358 18.73 -14.97 2.84
N ASP A 359 19.95 -15.40 3.23
CA ASP A 359 20.45 -16.76 3.01
C ASP A 359 19.85 -17.80 3.98
N THR A 360 19.09 -17.36 4.99
CA THR A 360 18.36 -18.25 5.91
C THR A 360 16.92 -18.49 5.45
N ARG A 361 16.32 -19.61 5.89
CA ARG A 361 14.88 -19.90 5.68
C ARG A 361 13.96 -18.82 6.27
N GLU A 362 14.44 -18.04 7.24
CA GLU A 362 13.69 -16.92 7.81
C GLU A 362 13.74 -15.66 6.93
N GLY A 363 14.82 -15.49 6.17
CA GLY A 363 15.03 -14.38 5.23
C GLY A 363 14.10 -14.37 4.03
N GLU A 364 13.54 -15.52 3.65
CA GLU A 364 12.54 -15.63 2.58
C GLU A 364 11.36 -14.65 2.81
N LYS A 365 10.95 -14.47 4.07
CA LYS A 365 9.90 -13.50 4.45
C LYS A 365 10.32 -12.06 4.25
N ASP A 366 11.59 -11.75 4.50
CA ASP A 366 12.16 -10.42 4.29
C ASP A 366 12.26 -10.11 2.79
N LEU A 367 12.61 -11.09 1.96
CA LEU A 367 12.58 -10.98 0.50
C LEU A 367 11.16 -10.68 -0.01
N TYR A 368 10.16 -11.47 0.40
CA TYR A 368 8.76 -11.20 0.03
C TYR A 368 8.26 -9.87 0.59
N ARG A 369 8.76 -9.39 1.73
CA ARG A 369 8.43 -8.07 2.27
C ARG A 369 9.00 -6.98 1.37
N LEU A 370 10.27 -7.09 0.98
CA LEU A 370 10.93 -6.15 0.06
C LEU A 370 10.28 -6.14 -1.31
N ALA A 371 9.94 -7.32 -1.86
CA ALA A 371 9.22 -7.44 -3.13
C ALA A 371 7.83 -6.78 -3.05
N ARG A 372 7.05 -7.06 -2.00
CA ARG A 372 5.75 -6.41 -1.77
C ARG A 372 5.86 -4.91 -1.55
N GLN A 373 6.92 -4.45 -0.89
CA GLN A 373 7.16 -3.02 -0.69
C GLN A 373 7.51 -2.36 -2.03
N ARG A 374 8.38 -2.96 -2.83
CA ARG A 374 8.69 -2.49 -4.20
C ARG A 374 7.46 -2.47 -5.09
N ASP A 375 6.62 -3.49 -5.04
CA ASP A 375 5.34 -3.54 -5.73
C ASP A 375 4.41 -2.41 -5.25
N ARG A 376 4.31 -2.18 -3.93
CA ARG A 376 3.52 -1.08 -3.36
C ARG A 376 4.05 0.31 -3.73
N ASP A 377 5.37 0.49 -3.72
CA ASP A 377 6.04 1.73 -4.13
C ASP A 377 5.99 1.94 -5.66
N GLY A 378 5.73 0.87 -6.41
CA GLY A 378 5.41 0.88 -7.84
C GLY A 378 3.95 1.19 -8.15
N LYS A 379 3.05 1.05 -7.16
CA LYS A 379 1.63 1.40 -7.32
C LYS A 379 1.42 2.88 -7.08
N ASP A 380 0.77 3.56 -8.03
CA ASP A 380 0.47 4.99 -7.91
C ASP A 380 -0.49 5.32 -6.76
N VAL A 381 -1.27 4.32 -6.32
CA VAL A 381 -2.25 4.46 -5.25
C VAL A 381 -1.83 3.60 -4.08
N GLN A 382 -1.35 4.27 -3.03
CA GLN A 382 -0.97 3.63 -1.76
C GLN A 382 -2.10 3.67 -0.72
N GLN A 383 -3.03 4.62 -0.84
CA GLN A 383 -4.19 4.78 0.04
C GLN A 383 -5.39 5.27 -0.77
N VAL A 384 -6.53 4.60 -0.61
CA VAL A 384 -7.79 5.00 -1.23
C VAL A 384 -8.48 5.94 -0.26
N ARG A 385 -8.80 7.15 -0.72
CA ARG A 385 -9.37 8.22 0.11
C ARG A 385 -10.81 8.56 -0.24
N VAL A 386 -11.35 7.94 -1.28
CA VAL A 386 -12.66 8.22 -1.84
C VAL A 386 -13.38 6.91 -2.10
N ILE A 387 -14.68 6.89 -1.83
CA ILE A 387 -15.54 5.71 -1.94
C ILE A 387 -16.88 6.18 -2.53
N LYS A 388 -17.53 5.35 -3.34
CA LYS A 388 -18.86 5.65 -3.88
C LYS A 388 -19.95 5.35 -2.85
N ASP A 389 -20.97 6.21 -2.81
CA ASP A 389 -22.22 5.91 -2.13
C ASP A 389 -23.07 4.89 -2.91
N ARG A 390 -24.35 4.73 -2.54
CA ARG A 390 -25.27 3.79 -3.21
C ARG A 390 -25.62 4.24 -4.62
N ASP A 391 -25.77 5.55 -4.81
CA ASP A 391 -26.16 6.18 -6.07
C ASP A 391 -24.96 6.37 -7.03
N GLY A 392 -23.78 5.87 -6.64
CA GLY A 392 -22.57 5.93 -7.44
C GLY A 392 -21.84 7.28 -7.38
N ARG A 393 -22.26 8.20 -6.51
CA ARG A 393 -21.59 9.49 -6.28
C ARG A 393 -20.36 9.28 -5.40
N VAL A 394 -19.29 9.99 -5.72
CA VAL A 394 -17.99 9.81 -5.06
C VAL A 394 -17.93 10.64 -3.79
N LEU A 395 -17.81 9.98 -2.65
CA LEU A 395 -17.61 10.60 -1.35
C LEU A 395 -16.13 10.94 -1.15
N THR A 396 -15.85 12.20 -0.78
CA THR A 396 -14.48 12.72 -0.65
C THR A 396 -14.12 13.17 0.76
N SER A 397 -15.10 13.37 1.65
CA SER A 397 -14.85 13.74 3.05
C SER A 397 -14.59 12.50 3.91
N GLU A 398 -13.70 12.63 4.90
CA GLU A 398 -13.32 11.50 5.77
C GLU A 398 -14.52 10.95 6.55
N GLU A 399 -15.39 11.83 7.04
CA GLU A 399 -16.61 11.47 7.78
C GLU A 399 -17.63 10.73 6.90
N SER A 400 -17.88 11.22 5.68
CA SER A 400 -18.82 10.55 4.76
C SER A 400 -18.31 9.18 4.33
N VAL A 401 -17.01 9.05 4.06
CA VAL A 401 -16.39 7.76 3.73
C VAL A 401 -16.47 6.79 4.91
N GLN A 402 -16.21 7.25 6.15
CA GLN A 402 -16.35 6.41 7.34
C GLN A 402 -17.81 5.95 7.55
N ARG A 403 -18.78 6.86 7.38
CA ARG A 403 -20.21 6.53 7.47
C ARG A 403 -20.61 5.49 6.42
N ARG A 404 -20.18 5.67 5.17
CA ARG A 404 -20.45 4.73 4.08
C ARG A 404 -19.87 3.33 4.35
N TRP A 405 -18.68 3.26 4.95
CA TRP A 405 -18.11 1.99 5.40
C TRP A 405 -18.92 1.33 6.52
N LYS A 406 -19.38 2.12 7.51
CA LYS A 406 -20.22 1.64 8.59
C LYS A 406 -21.51 1.04 8.03
N GLU A 407 -22.25 1.80 7.21
CA GLU A 407 -23.47 1.34 6.54
C GLU A 407 -23.24 0.05 5.76
N TYR A 408 -22.22 0.00 4.91
CA TYR A 408 -21.91 -1.18 4.11
C TYR A 408 -21.71 -2.45 4.95
N PHE A 409 -20.95 -2.35 6.05
CA PHE A 409 -20.68 -3.51 6.90
C PHE A 409 -21.82 -3.83 7.86
N GLU A 410 -22.65 -2.86 8.25
CA GLU A 410 -23.86 -3.11 9.01
C GLU A 410 -24.87 -3.91 8.17
N GLU A 411 -25.10 -3.52 6.92
CA GLU A 411 -25.97 -4.27 6.01
C GLU A 411 -25.38 -5.65 5.74
N LEU A 412 -24.11 -5.72 5.33
CA LEU A 412 -23.48 -6.97 4.93
C LEU A 412 -23.52 -8.05 6.02
N MET A 413 -23.38 -7.66 7.29
CA MET A 413 -23.23 -8.59 8.41
C MET A 413 -24.54 -8.90 9.12
N ASN A 414 -25.61 -8.13 8.87
CA ASN A 414 -26.89 -8.27 9.57
C ASN A 414 -28.07 -8.57 8.64
N GLU A 415 -27.96 -8.30 7.33
CA GLU A 415 -28.97 -8.71 6.36
C GLU A 415 -28.78 -10.18 5.98
N GLU A 416 -29.66 -11.03 6.50
CA GLU A 416 -29.75 -12.43 6.07
C GLU A 416 -30.55 -12.52 4.76
N ASN A 417 -30.14 -13.44 3.87
CA ASN A 417 -30.94 -13.78 2.71
C ASN A 417 -32.22 -14.51 3.15
N GLU A 418 -33.30 -14.36 2.39
CA GLU A 418 -34.51 -15.18 2.57
C GLU A 418 -34.15 -16.67 2.51
N ARG A 419 -34.64 -17.42 3.51
CA ARG A 419 -34.36 -18.86 3.68
C ARG A 419 -35.60 -19.55 4.25
N GLU A 420 -35.80 -20.81 3.86
CA GLU A 420 -36.80 -21.66 4.49
C GLU A 420 -36.41 -21.88 5.95
N LYS A 421 -37.32 -21.58 6.88
CA LYS A 421 -37.12 -21.84 8.30
C LYS A 421 -37.25 -23.34 8.54
N ARG A 422 -36.27 -23.93 9.23
CA ARG A 422 -36.38 -25.32 9.69
C ARG A 422 -37.50 -25.44 10.71
N VAL A 423 -38.26 -26.54 10.63
CA VAL A 423 -39.40 -26.83 11.53
C VAL A 423 -38.94 -27.60 12.78
N GLU A 424 -37.79 -28.28 12.72
CA GLU A 424 -37.25 -29.06 13.84
C GLU A 424 -36.47 -28.18 14.82
N GLY A 425 -36.90 -28.18 16.09
CA GLY A 425 -36.12 -27.67 17.20
C GLY A 425 -34.96 -28.62 17.53
N VAL A 426 -33.82 -28.07 17.96
CA VAL A 426 -32.72 -28.87 18.48
C VAL A 426 -32.94 -29.11 19.97
N ASN A 427 -32.88 -30.36 20.40
CA ASN A 427 -32.82 -30.68 21.82
C ASN A 427 -31.44 -30.26 22.36
N SER A 428 -31.39 -29.19 23.13
CA SER A 428 -30.18 -28.76 23.83
C SER A 428 -29.91 -29.70 24.99
N VAL A 429 -28.87 -30.54 24.88
CA VAL A 429 -28.39 -31.38 25.98
C VAL A 429 -27.41 -30.58 26.83
N GLU A 430 -27.74 -30.34 28.10
CA GLU A 430 -26.81 -29.73 29.06
C GLU A 430 -25.69 -30.72 29.40
N GLN A 431 -24.51 -30.51 28.83
CA GLN A 431 -23.33 -31.30 29.13
C GLN A 431 -22.42 -30.55 30.11
N LYS A 432 -21.96 -31.24 31.15
CA LYS A 432 -20.94 -30.70 32.06
C LYS A 432 -19.61 -30.55 31.31
N VAL A 433 -19.17 -29.31 31.14
CA VAL A 433 -17.89 -29.00 30.47
C VAL A 433 -16.75 -29.04 31.48
N ASP A 434 -15.70 -29.79 31.17
CA ASP A 434 -14.49 -29.85 31.98
C ASP A 434 -13.79 -28.48 32.07
N LYS A 435 -13.20 -28.17 33.24
CA LYS A 435 -12.37 -26.97 33.39
C LYS A 435 -11.18 -26.99 32.41
N ILE A 436 -10.81 -25.81 31.92
CA ILE A 436 -9.63 -25.58 31.09
C ILE A 436 -8.38 -25.83 31.91
N ARG A 437 -7.50 -26.69 31.36
CA ARG A 437 -6.21 -27.01 31.97
C ARG A 437 -5.12 -26.05 31.50
N LYS A 438 -4.14 -25.79 32.37
CA LYS A 438 -2.95 -24.96 32.05
C LYS A 438 -2.25 -25.43 30.76
N ASP A 439 -2.18 -26.74 30.52
CA ASP A 439 -1.56 -27.30 29.30
C ASP A 439 -2.25 -26.92 28.00
N GLU A 440 -3.59 -26.76 28.02
CA GLU A 440 -4.35 -26.33 26.84
C GLU A 440 -3.99 -24.89 26.49
N VAL A 441 -3.93 -24.02 27.50
CA VAL A 441 -3.51 -22.63 27.37
C VAL A 441 -2.05 -22.54 26.90
N ARG A 442 -1.15 -23.36 27.48
CA ARG A 442 0.26 -23.42 27.09
C ARG A 442 0.42 -23.80 25.61
N LYS A 443 -0.32 -24.82 25.16
CA LYS A 443 -0.36 -25.26 23.75
C LYS A 443 -0.92 -24.17 22.82
N ALA A 444 -2.00 -23.50 23.22
CA ALA A 444 -2.59 -22.40 22.46
C ALA A 444 -1.61 -21.21 22.34
N LEU A 445 -0.96 -20.83 23.44
CA LEU A 445 -0.02 -19.71 23.49
C LEU A 445 1.22 -19.97 22.61
N LYS A 446 1.74 -21.21 22.62
CA LYS A 446 2.85 -21.63 21.75
C LYS A 446 2.48 -21.54 20.26
N ARG A 447 1.23 -21.83 19.90
CA ARG A 447 0.73 -21.77 18.50
C ARG A 447 0.50 -20.35 18.00
N MET A 448 0.29 -19.38 18.89
CA MET A 448 0.06 -18.00 18.50
C MET A 448 1.29 -17.36 17.84
N LYS A 449 1.08 -16.69 16.70
CA LYS A 449 2.16 -16.03 15.95
C LYS A 449 2.40 -14.62 16.48
N SER A 450 3.67 -14.28 16.72
CA SER A 450 4.09 -12.93 17.08
C SER A 450 4.12 -12.00 15.84
N GLY A 451 4.14 -10.69 16.05
CA GLY A 451 4.20 -9.65 15.02
C GLY A 451 2.86 -9.40 14.31
N LYS A 452 1.75 -9.66 15.00
CA LYS A 452 0.39 -9.44 14.48
C LYS A 452 -0.18 -8.11 14.97
N ALA A 453 -1.07 -7.52 14.17
CA ALA A 453 -1.74 -6.27 14.52
C ALA A 453 -2.72 -6.51 15.67
N VAL A 454 -2.58 -5.70 16.72
CA VAL A 454 -3.39 -5.74 17.94
C VAL A 454 -4.81 -5.22 17.71
N GLY A 455 -5.74 -5.70 18.54
CA GLY A 455 -7.11 -5.17 18.62
C GLY A 455 -7.19 -3.86 19.42
N PRO A 456 -8.41 -3.43 19.78
CA PRO A 456 -8.63 -2.21 20.59
C PRO A 456 -7.98 -2.26 21.98
N ASP A 457 -7.77 -3.45 22.52
CA ASP A 457 -7.15 -3.68 23.84
C ASP A 457 -5.67 -3.27 23.90
N ASP A 458 -4.99 -3.12 22.76
CA ASP A 458 -3.56 -2.81 22.63
C ASP A 458 -2.64 -3.77 23.42
N ILE A 459 -3.06 -5.03 23.63
CA ILE A 459 -2.25 -6.07 24.30
C ILE A 459 -1.86 -7.16 23.28
N PRO A 460 -0.59 -7.20 22.83
CA PRO A 460 -0.14 -8.21 21.89
C PRO A 460 0.19 -9.55 22.57
N VAL A 461 0.38 -10.60 21.76
CA VAL A 461 0.62 -11.95 22.32
C VAL A 461 2.04 -12.07 22.90
N GLU A 462 2.93 -11.20 22.47
CA GLU A 462 4.28 -11.02 22.99
C GLU A 462 4.29 -10.69 24.48
N VAL A 463 3.26 -10.00 24.99
CA VAL A 463 3.12 -9.75 26.43
C VAL A 463 2.92 -11.07 27.16
N TRP A 464 1.93 -11.86 26.74
CA TRP A 464 1.63 -13.16 27.35
C TRP A 464 2.81 -14.14 27.25
N LYS A 465 3.53 -14.12 26.13
CA LYS A 465 4.76 -14.91 25.98
C LYS A 465 5.89 -14.43 26.88
N CYS A 466 6.05 -13.11 27.04
CA CYS A 466 7.04 -12.55 27.96
C CYS A 466 6.68 -12.93 29.40
N LEU A 467 5.42 -12.91 29.82
CA LEU A 467 5.05 -13.25 31.21
C LEU A 467 5.17 -14.75 31.57
N GLY A 468 5.24 -15.64 30.59
CA GLY A 468 5.52 -17.06 30.83
C GLY A 468 4.45 -17.74 31.68
N GLU A 469 4.85 -18.46 32.72
CA GLU A 469 3.92 -19.22 33.57
C GLU A 469 2.88 -18.34 34.28
N ALA A 470 3.25 -17.15 34.75
CA ALA A 470 2.29 -16.23 35.38
C ALA A 470 1.12 -15.88 34.43
N ALA A 471 1.40 -15.75 33.12
CA ALA A 471 0.34 -15.58 32.13
C ALA A 471 -0.50 -16.85 31.96
N VAL A 472 0.11 -18.03 31.94
CA VAL A 472 -0.64 -19.29 31.81
C VAL A 472 -1.61 -19.46 32.98
N GLU A 473 -1.18 -19.14 34.21
CA GLU A 473 -2.03 -19.22 35.40
C GLU A 473 -3.21 -18.26 35.33
N PHE A 474 -2.94 -16.98 35.08
CA PHE A 474 -3.97 -15.95 34.93
C PHE A 474 -4.96 -16.27 33.80
N LEU A 475 -4.45 -16.61 32.62
CA LEU A 475 -5.31 -16.91 31.46
C LEU A 475 -6.16 -18.16 31.71
N THR A 476 -5.64 -19.15 32.42
CA THR A 476 -6.42 -20.34 32.81
C THR A 476 -7.53 -19.97 33.80
N SER A 477 -7.24 -19.15 34.81
CA SER A 477 -8.25 -18.63 35.76
C SER A 477 -9.33 -17.84 35.01
N LEU A 478 -8.92 -16.88 34.18
CA LEU A 478 -9.82 -16.05 33.37
C LEU A 478 -10.71 -16.88 32.46
N PHE A 479 -10.13 -17.82 31.71
CA PHE A 479 -10.87 -18.68 30.79
C PHE A 479 -11.89 -19.58 31.50
N ASN A 480 -11.53 -20.13 32.67
CA ASN A 480 -12.48 -20.89 33.47
C ASN A 480 -13.61 -20.01 34.01
N ARG A 481 -13.34 -18.76 34.40
CA ARG A 481 -14.41 -17.83 34.80
C ARG A 481 -15.33 -17.50 33.63
N VAL A 482 -14.80 -17.31 32.43
CA VAL A 482 -15.61 -17.09 31.22
C VAL A 482 -16.49 -18.31 30.93
N LEU A 483 -15.99 -19.53 31.12
CA LEU A 483 -16.81 -20.75 31.04
C LEU A 483 -17.91 -20.80 32.10
N GLU A 484 -17.57 -20.52 33.36
CA GLU A 484 -18.49 -20.65 34.51
C GLU A 484 -19.56 -19.55 34.54
N SER A 485 -19.22 -18.34 34.12
CA SER A 485 -20.13 -17.18 34.15
C SER A 485 -20.85 -16.92 32.84
N GLU A 486 -20.46 -17.62 31.76
CA GLU A 486 -20.93 -17.40 30.38
C GLU A 486 -20.77 -15.94 29.89
N ARG A 487 -19.92 -15.17 30.57
CA ARG A 487 -19.68 -13.75 30.28
C ARG A 487 -18.22 -13.54 29.96
N MET A 488 -17.97 -12.99 28.77
CA MET A 488 -16.64 -12.54 28.35
C MET A 488 -16.43 -11.06 28.70
N PRO A 489 -15.17 -10.61 28.83
CA PRO A 489 -14.87 -9.19 29.04
C PRO A 489 -15.46 -8.30 27.93
N GLU A 490 -16.05 -7.17 28.31
CA GLU A 490 -16.68 -6.23 27.35
C GLU A 490 -15.68 -5.68 26.32
N GLU A 491 -14.41 -5.54 26.69
CA GLU A 491 -13.37 -5.11 25.76
C GLU A 491 -13.15 -6.10 24.61
N TRP A 492 -13.40 -7.40 24.82
CA TRP A 492 -13.29 -8.44 23.78
C TRP A 492 -14.42 -8.38 22.77
N ARG A 493 -15.58 -7.82 23.15
CA ARG A 493 -16.74 -7.64 22.24
C ARG A 493 -16.51 -6.53 21.21
N ARG A 494 -15.47 -5.71 21.37
CA ARG A 494 -15.12 -4.61 20.45
C ARG A 494 -14.00 -5.04 19.50
N SER A 495 -14.09 -4.63 18.24
CA SER A 495 -13.04 -4.86 17.24
C SER A 495 -12.89 -3.67 16.29
N VAL A 496 -11.70 -3.50 15.72
CA VAL A 496 -11.47 -2.50 14.67
C VAL A 496 -11.60 -3.15 13.30
N LEU A 497 -12.52 -2.67 12.48
CA LEU A 497 -12.68 -3.14 11.11
C LEU A 497 -11.75 -2.40 10.16
N VAL A 498 -10.93 -3.14 9.42
CA VAL A 498 -9.99 -2.61 8.43
C VAL A 498 -10.36 -3.12 7.03
N PRO A 499 -10.85 -2.26 6.12
CA PRO A 499 -11.14 -2.66 4.75
C PRO A 499 -9.84 -2.81 3.94
N ILE A 500 -9.65 -3.99 3.34
CA ILE A 500 -8.48 -4.32 2.49
C ILE A 500 -8.95 -4.57 1.06
N PHE A 501 -8.43 -3.78 0.12
CA PHE A 501 -8.80 -3.92 -1.29
C PHE A 501 -8.37 -5.28 -1.87
N LYS A 502 -9.29 -5.97 -2.54
CA LYS A 502 -9.06 -7.32 -3.12
C LYS A 502 -8.16 -7.31 -4.37
N ASN A 503 -7.66 -6.16 -4.80
CA ASN A 503 -6.90 -5.98 -6.05
C ASN A 503 -7.69 -6.31 -7.33
N LYS A 504 -9.03 -6.29 -7.26
CA LYS A 504 -9.94 -6.56 -8.38
C LYS A 504 -11.14 -5.60 -8.32
N GLY A 505 -11.64 -5.18 -9.48
CA GLY A 505 -12.81 -4.30 -9.59
C GLY A 505 -12.52 -2.81 -9.36
N ASP A 506 -13.59 -2.03 -9.23
CA ASP A 506 -13.54 -0.61 -8.90
C ASP A 506 -13.04 -0.42 -7.45
N VAL A 507 -11.97 0.36 -7.32
CA VAL A 507 -11.33 0.70 -6.04
C VAL A 507 -12.23 1.61 -5.20
N GLN A 508 -13.17 2.32 -5.80
CA GLN A 508 -14.11 3.18 -5.09
C GLN A 508 -15.34 2.42 -4.57
N SER A 509 -15.53 1.16 -4.98
CA SER A 509 -16.68 0.34 -4.56
C SER A 509 -16.36 -0.47 -3.30
N CYS A 510 -17.23 -0.40 -2.28
CA CYS A 510 -17.07 -1.12 -1.01
C CYS A 510 -17.01 -2.65 -1.17
N SER A 511 -17.76 -3.22 -2.12
CA SER A 511 -17.84 -4.67 -2.35
C SER A 511 -16.50 -5.33 -2.73
N ASN A 512 -15.61 -4.54 -3.32
CA ASN A 512 -14.27 -4.94 -3.73
C ASN A 512 -13.24 -4.93 -2.60
N TYR A 513 -13.69 -4.71 -1.35
CA TYR A 513 -12.86 -4.79 -0.17
C TYR A 513 -13.24 -6.00 0.69
N ARG A 514 -12.27 -6.45 1.47
CA ARG A 514 -12.43 -7.45 2.52
C ARG A 514 -12.35 -6.74 3.87
N GLY A 515 -13.39 -6.82 4.69
CA GLY A 515 -13.37 -6.32 6.05
C GLY A 515 -12.56 -7.25 6.95
N ILE A 516 -11.41 -6.81 7.45
CA ILE A 516 -10.63 -7.57 8.43
C ILE A 516 -10.89 -6.99 9.82
N LYS A 517 -11.47 -7.80 10.72
CA LYS A 517 -11.66 -7.44 12.13
C LYS A 517 -10.38 -7.68 12.92
N LEU A 518 -9.83 -6.62 13.50
CA LEU A 518 -8.73 -6.69 14.47
C LEU A 518 -9.33 -6.90 15.87
N MET A 519 -9.35 -8.15 16.30
CA MET A 519 -9.83 -8.56 17.63
C MET A 519 -8.67 -8.68 18.63
N SER A 520 -9.01 -8.62 19.93
CA SER A 520 -8.10 -8.87 21.04
C SER A 520 -7.28 -10.14 20.82
N HIS A 521 -5.98 -10.09 21.12
CA HIS A 521 -5.15 -11.29 21.06
C HIS A 521 -5.48 -12.29 22.16
N THR A 522 -5.96 -11.81 23.31
CA THR A 522 -6.40 -12.66 24.41
C THR A 522 -7.69 -13.39 24.05
N MET A 523 -8.66 -12.72 23.42
CA MET A 523 -9.85 -13.37 22.86
C MET A 523 -9.48 -14.45 21.83
N LYS A 524 -8.55 -14.18 20.92
CA LYS A 524 -8.06 -15.19 19.95
C LYS A 524 -7.40 -16.39 20.61
N LEU A 525 -6.77 -16.17 21.77
CA LEU A 525 -6.17 -17.25 22.55
C LEU A 525 -7.25 -18.13 23.18
N TRP A 526 -8.32 -17.51 23.71
CA TRP A 526 -9.52 -18.21 24.15
C TRP A 526 -10.16 -19.03 23.01
N GLU A 527 -10.42 -18.41 21.86
CA GLU A 527 -10.98 -19.07 20.67
C GLU A 527 -10.14 -20.28 20.23
N ARG A 528 -8.81 -20.21 20.36
CA ARG A 528 -7.91 -21.34 20.05
C ARG A 528 -8.04 -22.50 21.03
N VAL A 529 -8.30 -22.23 22.30
CA VAL A 529 -8.55 -23.28 23.30
C VAL A 529 -9.89 -23.94 23.01
N VAL A 530 -10.94 -23.13 22.77
CA VAL A 530 -12.28 -23.63 22.42
C VAL A 530 -12.25 -24.43 21.12
N GLU A 531 -11.61 -23.93 20.06
CA GLU A 531 -11.46 -24.64 18.78
C GLU A 531 -10.75 -25.98 18.95
N ALA A 532 -9.71 -26.04 19.78
CA ALA A 532 -8.99 -27.29 20.02
C ALA A 532 -9.83 -28.34 20.77
N ARG A 533 -10.81 -27.92 21.57
CA ARG A 533 -11.80 -28.81 22.20
C ARG A 533 -12.86 -29.24 21.20
N LEU A 534 -13.46 -28.28 20.48
CA LEU A 534 -14.48 -28.54 19.46
C LEU A 534 -13.99 -29.49 18.37
N ARG A 535 -12.72 -29.36 17.96
CA ARG A 535 -12.10 -30.24 16.96
C ARG A 535 -12.11 -31.73 17.35
N LYS A 536 -12.21 -32.05 18.64
CA LYS A 536 -12.24 -33.44 19.11
C LYS A 536 -13.63 -34.06 19.07
N VAL A 537 -14.68 -33.23 19.04
CA VAL A 537 -16.07 -33.68 19.07
C VAL A 537 -16.73 -33.57 17.70
N VAL A 538 -16.26 -32.65 16.84
CA VAL A 538 -16.82 -32.48 15.50
C VAL A 538 -16.16 -33.45 14.52
N GLU A 539 -16.97 -34.28 13.87
CA GLU A 539 -16.55 -35.07 12.72
C GLU A 539 -16.48 -34.18 11.46
N ILE A 540 -15.33 -34.20 10.78
CA ILE A 540 -15.10 -33.41 9.57
C ILE A 540 -14.83 -34.36 8.42
N CYS A 541 -15.63 -34.22 7.36
CA CYS A 541 -15.50 -34.93 6.09
C CYS A 541 -14.04 -35.02 5.59
N GLU A 542 -13.61 -36.22 5.18
CA GLU A 542 -12.24 -36.46 4.72
C GLU A 542 -11.86 -35.66 3.46
N GLN A 543 -12.85 -35.30 2.66
CA GLN A 543 -12.69 -34.49 1.46
C GLN A 543 -12.53 -32.98 1.79
N GLN A 544 -12.61 -32.58 3.06
CA GLN A 544 -12.28 -31.22 3.48
C GLN A 544 -10.77 -31.03 3.57
N TYR A 545 -10.23 -30.16 2.71
CA TYR A 545 -8.82 -29.76 2.70
C TYR A 545 -8.59 -28.40 3.35
N GLY A 546 -9.57 -27.50 3.27
CA GLY A 546 -9.48 -26.17 3.85
C GLY A 546 -9.39 -26.21 5.37
N PHE A 547 -8.47 -25.45 5.95
CA PHE A 547 -8.28 -25.32 7.40
C PHE A 547 -8.00 -26.63 8.15
N MET A 548 -7.65 -27.72 7.46
CA MET A 548 -7.33 -29.01 8.09
C MET A 548 -5.83 -29.16 8.31
N PRO A 549 -5.41 -29.70 9.49
CA PRO A 549 -3.99 -29.95 9.73
C PRO A 549 -3.47 -30.98 8.73
N ARG A 550 -2.24 -30.76 8.24
CA ARG A 550 -1.54 -31.66 7.29
C ARG A 550 -2.23 -31.82 5.92
N LYS A 551 -3.23 -31.00 5.59
CA LYS A 551 -3.81 -30.90 4.25
C LYS A 551 -3.51 -29.53 3.66
N SER A 552 -3.30 -29.48 2.36
CA SER A 552 -2.98 -28.27 1.61
C SER A 552 -3.81 -28.21 0.32
N THR A 553 -3.88 -27.01 -0.28
CA THR A 553 -4.51 -26.84 -1.59
C THR A 553 -3.82 -27.65 -2.68
N THR A 554 -2.51 -27.92 -2.52
CA THR A 554 -1.76 -28.76 -3.45
C THR A 554 -2.27 -30.20 -3.45
N ASP A 555 -2.66 -30.73 -2.29
CA ASP A 555 -3.19 -32.09 -2.17
C ASP A 555 -4.55 -32.23 -2.88
N ALA A 556 -5.42 -31.22 -2.74
CA ALA A 556 -6.69 -31.17 -3.45
C ALA A 556 -6.50 -31.08 -4.98
N ILE A 557 -5.55 -30.24 -5.44
CA ILE A 557 -5.21 -30.12 -6.86
C ILE A 557 -4.64 -31.44 -7.39
N PHE A 558 -3.80 -32.11 -6.60
CA PHE A 558 -3.22 -33.39 -6.96
C PHE A 558 -4.28 -34.49 -7.11
N ALA A 559 -5.21 -34.58 -6.15
CA ALA A 559 -6.34 -35.50 -6.22
C ALA A 559 -7.20 -35.27 -7.48
N LEU A 560 -7.51 -34.00 -7.78
CA LEU A 560 -8.25 -33.63 -8.99
C LEU A 560 -7.48 -34.01 -10.27
N ARG A 561 -6.16 -33.82 -10.30
CA ARG A 561 -5.31 -34.21 -11.45
C ARG A 561 -5.33 -35.73 -11.69
N ILE A 562 -5.21 -36.53 -10.63
CA ILE A 562 -5.32 -37.99 -10.75
C ILE A 562 -6.68 -38.39 -11.32
N LEU A 563 -7.76 -37.75 -10.85
CA LEU A 563 -9.10 -38.01 -11.36
C LEU A 563 -9.19 -37.71 -12.86
N MET A 564 -8.65 -36.57 -13.29
CA MET A 564 -8.60 -36.18 -14.69
C MET A 564 -7.79 -37.17 -15.54
N GLU A 565 -6.66 -37.65 -15.04
CA GLU A 565 -5.82 -38.63 -15.73
C GLU A 565 -6.54 -39.98 -15.89
N LYS A 566 -7.15 -40.50 -14.83
CA LYS A 566 -7.89 -41.78 -14.87
C LYS A 566 -9.07 -41.76 -15.85
N TYR A 567 -9.85 -40.67 -15.87
CA TYR A 567 -10.98 -40.54 -16.80
C TYR A 567 -10.50 -40.44 -18.25
N ARG A 568 -9.38 -39.73 -18.48
CA ARG A 568 -8.76 -39.64 -19.80
C ARG A 568 -8.26 -40.99 -20.29
N ASP A 569 -7.61 -41.77 -19.43
CA ASP A 569 -7.11 -43.11 -19.77
C ASP A 569 -8.27 -44.08 -20.07
N GLY A 570 -9.38 -43.95 -19.34
CA GLY A 570 -10.60 -44.72 -19.58
C GLY A 570 -11.46 -44.22 -20.75
N GLN A 571 -11.02 -43.19 -21.49
CA GLN A 571 -11.79 -42.52 -22.55
C GLN A 571 -13.21 -42.09 -22.12
N ARG A 572 -13.36 -41.67 -20.85
CA ARG A 572 -14.62 -41.17 -20.30
C ARG A 572 -14.58 -39.66 -20.14
N GLU A 573 -15.75 -39.04 -20.27
CA GLU A 573 -15.91 -37.61 -20.01
C GLU A 573 -15.93 -37.34 -18.50
N LEU A 574 -15.23 -36.30 -18.07
CA LEU A 574 -15.23 -35.79 -16.70
C LEU A 574 -15.75 -34.36 -16.70
N HIS A 575 -16.85 -34.12 -15.98
CA HIS A 575 -17.40 -32.78 -15.79
C HIS A 575 -17.06 -32.28 -14.38
N CYS A 576 -16.52 -31.05 -14.29
CA CYS A 576 -16.17 -30.42 -13.02
C CYS A 576 -17.11 -29.23 -12.78
N VAL A 577 -17.78 -29.21 -11.62
CA VAL A 577 -18.61 -28.08 -11.18
C VAL A 577 -17.88 -27.33 -10.08
N PHE A 578 -17.61 -26.04 -10.30
CA PHE A 578 -16.98 -25.16 -9.32
C PHE A 578 -18.02 -24.25 -8.69
N VAL A 579 -18.21 -24.39 -7.39
CA VAL A 579 -19.13 -23.56 -6.59
C VAL A 579 -18.31 -22.65 -5.69
N ASP A 580 -18.59 -21.35 -5.71
CA ASP A 580 -17.99 -20.36 -4.82
C ASP A 580 -19.10 -19.62 -4.06
N LEU A 581 -18.93 -19.47 -2.76
CA LEU A 581 -19.91 -18.81 -1.90
C LEU A 581 -19.61 -17.33 -1.78
N GLU A 582 -20.58 -16.48 -2.12
CA GLU A 582 -20.43 -15.03 -1.96
C GLU A 582 -20.35 -14.66 -0.47
N LYS A 583 -19.24 -14.04 -0.07
CA LYS A 583 -19.04 -13.46 1.27
C LYS A 583 -19.37 -14.45 2.40
N ALA A 584 -18.89 -15.69 2.24
CA ALA A 584 -19.22 -16.84 3.07
C ALA A 584 -19.05 -16.67 4.59
N TYR A 585 -18.18 -15.78 5.07
CA TYR A 585 -18.01 -15.51 6.51
C TYR A 585 -18.90 -14.38 7.03
N ASP A 586 -19.31 -13.47 6.13
CA ASP A 586 -20.05 -12.28 6.49
C ASP A 586 -21.56 -12.56 6.52
N ARG A 587 -22.03 -13.56 5.74
CA ARG A 587 -23.44 -13.92 5.57
C ARG A 587 -23.85 -15.28 6.18
N VAL A 588 -23.11 -15.77 7.17
CA VAL A 588 -23.48 -17.04 7.85
C VAL A 588 -24.69 -16.80 8.73
N PRO A 589 -25.82 -17.50 8.53
CA PRO A 589 -26.96 -17.38 9.43
C PRO A 589 -26.62 -17.96 10.80
N ILE A 590 -26.78 -17.16 11.86
CA ILE A 590 -26.30 -17.53 13.20
C ILE A 590 -27.14 -18.69 13.77
N GLU A 591 -28.44 -18.67 13.55
CA GLU A 591 -29.36 -19.73 14.00
C GLU A 591 -29.01 -21.09 13.37
N GLU A 592 -28.64 -21.11 12.08
CA GLU A 592 -28.24 -22.34 11.38
C GLU A 592 -26.93 -22.91 11.91
N LEU A 593 -25.99 -22.02 12.24
CA LEU A 593 -24.73 -22.42 12.85
C LEU A 593 -24.97 -23.13 14.19
N TRP A 594 -25.83 -22.57 15.04
CA TRP A 594 -26.21 -23.20 16.30
C TRP A 594 -26.94 -24.53 16.09
N TYR A 595 -27.84 -24.59 15.11
CA TYR A 595 -28.52 -25.83 14.75
C TYR A 595 -27.52 -26.94 14.36
N CYS A 596 -26.55 -26.62 13.50
CA CYS A 596 -25.54 -27.58 13.05
C CYS A 596 -24.62 -28.03 14.19
N MET A 597 -24.29 -27.12 15.11
CA MET A 597 -23.49 -27.46 16.29
C MET A 597 -24.23 -28.39 17.26
N GLY A 598 -25.55 -28.26 17.38
CA GLY A 598 -26.36 -29.13 18.25
C GLY A 598 -26.57 -30.55 17.71
N LYS A 599 -26.63 -30.74 16.38
CA LYS A 599 -26.76 -32.08 15.78
C LYS A 599 -25.53 -32.98 15.91
N SER A 600 -24.35 -32.42 16.20
CA SER A 600 -23.10 -33.21 16.28
C SER A 600 -22.98 -34.04 17.59
N GLN A 601 -24.06 -34.17 18.38
CA GLN A 601 -24.08 -34.87 19.67
C GLN A 601 -25.10 -36.02 19.75
N GLU A 602 -25.84 -36.31 18.68
CA GLU A 602 -26.52 -37.61 18.48
C GLU A 602 -25.57 -38.60 17.82
#